data_AF-A0AAU3G5Y0-F1
#
_entry.id   AF-A0AAU3G5Y0-F1
#
_cell.length_a   1.000
_cell.length_b   1.000
_cell.length_c   1.000
_cell.angle_alpha   90.00
_cell.angle_beta   90.00
_cell.angle_gamma   90.00
#
_symmetry.space_group_name_H-M   'P 1'
#
loop_
_entity.id
_entity.type
_entity.pdbx_description
1 polymer ?
#
loop_
_entity_poly.entity_id
_entity_poly.type
_entity_poly.pdbx_seq_one_letter_code
_entity_poly.pdbx_strand_id
1 'polypeptide(L)'
;MTVLHDATELTVTEAAQRGVARLVSDAEQGTDLVVTRRHQPVAAVVSMRRLNELEEAAADLRDLALVLVRAATDSGRRTSIDDVLSAFGHTRESLAALPDDDE
;
A
#
# COMPACT_ATOMS: atom_id res chain seq x y z
N MET A 1 -5.89 -12.56 -11.62
CA MET A 1 -4.89 -12.50 -10.52
C MET A 1 -5.61 -12.93 -9.25
N THR A 2 -5.61 -14.23 -8.97
CA THR A 2 -6.34 -14.79 -7.83
C THR A 2 -5.40 -14.75 -6.63
N VAL A 3 -5.58 -13.75 -5.77
CA VAL A 3 -4.71 -13.47 -4.61
C VAL A 3 -4.83 -14.55 -3.51
N LEU A 4 -5.86 -15.38 -3.60
CA LEU A 4 -6.14 -16.49 -2.69
C LEU A 4 -5.82 -17.79 -3.45
N HIS A 5 -4.66 -18.39 -3.15
CA HIS A 5 -4.28 -19.70 -3.69
C HIS A 5 -4.93 -20.76 -2.78
N ASP A 6 -5.51 -21.81 -3.38
CA ASP A 6 -6.20 -22.92 -2.69
C ASP A 6 -7.42 -22.52 -1.84
N ALA A 7 -8.06 -21.39 -2.17
CA ALA A 7 -9.26 -20.97 -1.48
C ALA A 7 -10.43 -21.94 -1.72
N THR A 8 -11.13 -22.30 -0.66
CA THR A 8 -12.34 -23.12 -0.78
C THR A 8 -13.48 -22.27 -1.30
N GLU A 9 -14.05 -22.66 -2.43
CA GLU A 9 -15.22 -21.99 -2.99
C GLU A 9 -16.52 -22.46 -2.31
N LEU A 10 -17.38 -21.50 -2.00
CA LEU A 10 -18.70 -21.71 -1.45
C LEU A 10 -19.69 -20.82 -2.18
N THR A 11 -20.86 -21.34 -2.54
CA THR A 11 -21.96 -20.47 -2.99
C THR A 11 -22.48 -19.62 -1.83
N VAL A 12 -23.12 -18.49 -2.13
CA VAL A 12 -23.80 -17.66 -1.11
C VAL A 12 -24.78 -18.48 -0.27
N THR A 13 -25.47 -19.47 -0.87
CA THR A 13 -26.42 -20.34 -0.16
C THR A 13 -25.70 -21.28 0.81
N GLU A 14 -24.58 -21.88 0.42
CA GLU A 14 -23.77 -22.74 1.30
C GLU A 14 -23.13 -21.93 2.45
N ALA A 15 -22.66 -20.72 2.15
CA ALA A 15 -22.13 -19.80 3.16
C ALA A 15 -23.21 -19.41 4.18
N ALA A 16 -24.44 -19.12 3.73
CA ALA A 16 -25.57 -18.83 4.61
C ALA A 16 -25.95 -20.03 5.48
N GLN A 17 -25.89 -21.25 4.93
CA GLN A 17 -26.20 -22.47 5.67
C GLN A 17 -25.11 -22.83 6.70
N ARG A 18 -23.83 -22.58 6.42
CA ARG A 18 -22.74 -22.76 7.40
C ARG A 18 -22.82 -21.76 8.55
N GLY A 19 -23.31 -20.55 8.28
CA GLY A 19 -23.39 -19.46 9.24
C GLY A 19 -22.04 -18.78 9.53
N VAL A 20 -22.09 -17.52 9.97
CA VAL A 20 -20.90 -16.65 10.13
C VAL A 20 -19.86 -17.26 11.09
N ALA A 21 -20.29 -17.83 12.22
CA ALA A 21 -19.38 -18.38 13.23
C ALA A 21 -18.45 -19.46 12.67
N ARG A 22 -18.96 -20.33 11.78
CA ARG A 22 -18.16 -21.39 11.18
C ARG A 22 -17.21 -20.84 10.11
N LEU A 23 -17.67 -19.89 9.29
CA LEU A 23 -16.81 -19.23 8.29
C LEU A 23 -15.64 -18.50 8.94
N VAL A 24 -15.88 -17.84 10.08
CA VAL A 24 -14.82 -17.17 10.87
C VAL A 24 -13.86 -18.22 11.44
N SER A 25 -14.36 -19.30 12.03
CA SER A 25 -13.50 -20.34 12.60
C SER A 25 -12.64 -21.04 11.53
N ASP A 26 -13.19 -21.30 10.34
CA ASP A 26 -12.45 -21.85 9.19
C ASP A 26 -11.31 -20.89 8.78
N ALA A 27 -11.60 -19.58 8.71
CA ALA A 27 -10.62 -18.55 8.38
C ALA A 27 -9.53 -18.39 9.43
N GLU A 28 -9.86 -18.43 10.73
CA GLU A 28 -8.88 -18.41 11.83
C GLU A 28 -7.91 -19.61 11.78
N GLN A 29 -8.37 -20.75 11.28
CA GLN A 29 -7.55 -21.94 11.06
C GLN A 29 -6.70 -21.87 9.77
N GLY A 30 -6.76 -20.76 9.05
CA GLY A 30 -5.97 -20.51 7.83
C GLY A 30 -6.64 -21.02 6.55
N THR A 31 -7.93 -21.34 6.58
CA THR A 31 -8.67 -21.68 5.36
C THR A 31 -9.27 -20.42 4.74
N ASP A 32 -8.70 -19.98 3.63
CA ASP A 32 -9.28 -18.89 2.85
C ASP A 32 -10.53 -19.39 2.11
N LEU A 33 -11.63 -18.65 2.23
CA LEU A 33 -12.92 -19.00 1.63
C LEU A 33 -13.30 -17.96 0.60
N VAL A 34 -13.74 -18.40 -0.58
CA VAL A 34 -14.29 -17.53 -1.61
C VAL A 34 -15.79 -17.79 -1.74
N VAL A 35 -16.58 -16.75 -1.50
CA VAL A 35 -18.04 -16.81 -1.65
C VAL A 35 -18.40 -16.41 -3.08
N THR A 36 -19.16 -17.27 -3.77
CA THR A 36 -19.57 -17.07 -5.16
C THR A 36 -21.08 -16.93 -5.28
N ARG A 37 -21.52 -16.12 -6.25
CA ARG A 37 -22.92 -16.01 -6.68
C ARG A 37 -22.98 -16.28 -8.18
N ARG A 38 -23.74 -17.31 -8.60
CA ARG A 38 -23.80 -17.73 -10.01
C ARG A 38 -22.41 -17.97 -10.60
N HIS A 39 -21.55 -18.67 -9.85
CA HIS A 39 -20.15 -18.97 -10.21
C HIS A 39 -19.21 -17.76 -10.35
N GLN A 40 -19.65 -16.56 -9.93
CA GLN A 40 -18.80 -15.39 -9.86
C GLN A 40 -18.39 -15.11 -8.41
N PRO A 41 -17.09 -14.96 -8.09
CA PRO A 41 -16.63 -14.51 -6.78
C PRO A 41 -17.24 -13.15 -6.41
N VAL A 42 -17.80 -13.05 -5.20
CA VAL A 42 -18.44 -11.82 -4.69
C VAL A 42 -17.92 -11.37 -3.32
N ALA A 43 -17.34 -12.28 -2.54
CA ALA A 43 -16.70 -11.97 -1.27
C ALA A 43 -15.63 -13.01 -0.94
N ALA A 44 -14.76 -12.68 0.01
CA ALA A 44 -13.83 -13.62 0.60
C ALA A 44 -13.88 -13.52 2.12
N VAL A 45 -13.66 -14.64 2.81
CA VAL A 45 -13.45 -14.70 4.25
C VAL A 45 -12.05 -15.21 4.47
N VAL A 46 -11.21 -14.39 5.12
CA VAL A 46 -9.80 -14.66 5.40
C VAL A 46 -9.51 -14.27 6.84
N SER A 47 -8.43 -14.81 7.41
CA SER A 47 -7.98 -14.36 8.73
C SER A 47 -7.54 -12.90 8.71
N MET A 48 -7.67 -12.19 9.84
CA MET A 48 -7.11 -10.83 9.98
C MET A 48 -5.60 -10.80 9.74
N ARG A 49 -4.89 -11.85 10.15
CA ARG A 49 -3.47 -12.00 9.83
C ARG A 49 -3.22 -11.95 8.33
N ARG A 50 -3.96 -12.75 7.56
CA ARG A 50 -3.84 -12.80 6.09
C ARG A 50 -4.18 -11.47 5.45
N LEU A 51 -5.23 -10.80 5.93
CA LEU A 51 -5.59 -9.46 5.44
C LEU A 51 -4.44 -8.46 5.67
N ASN A 52 -3.87 -8.43 6.88
CA ASN A 52 -2.75 -7.55 7.20
C ASN A 52 -1.52 -7.83 6.31
N GLU A 53 -1.18 -9.10 6.08
CA GLU A 53 -0.08 -9.50 5.18
C GLU A 53 -0.28 -8.95 3.75
N LEU A 54 -1.52 -8.94 3.26
CA LEU A 54 -1.84 -8.38 1.94
C LEU A 54 -1.75 -6.85 1.91
N GLU A 55 -2.20 -6.18 2.96
CA GLU A 55 -2.10 -4.72 3.09
C GLU A 55 -0.65 -4.25 3.20
N GLU A 56 0.17 -4.96 3.98
CA GLU A 56 1.60 -4.70 4.13
C GLU A 56 2.34 -4.90 2.79
N ALA A 57 2.11 -6.03 2.11
CA ALA A 57 2.70 -6.27 0.79
C ALA A 57 2.30 -5.20 -0.24
N ALA A 58 1.05 -4.71 -0.19
CA ALA A 58 0.61 -3.62 -1.08
C ALA A 58 1.29 -2.28 -0.75
N ALA A 59 1.53 -1.99 0.54
CA ALA A 59 2.29 -0.83 0.96
C ALA A 59 3.75 -0.92 0.51
N ASP A 60 4.40 -2.06 0.70
CA ASP A 60 5.78 -2.30 0.27
C ASP A 60 5.95 -2.16 -1.24
N LEU A 61 5.01 -2.69 -2.03
CA LEU A 61 5.04 -2.54 -3.48
C LEU A 61 4.91 -1.09 -3.93
N ARG A 62 4.12 -0.28 -3.22
CA ARG A 62 4.00 1.16 -3.49
C ARG A 62 5.31 1.89 -3.18
N ASP A 63 5.94 1.57 -2.06
CA ASP A 63 7.20 2.17 -1.66
C ASP A 63 8.34 1.76 -2.59
N LEU A 64 8.39 0.50 -3.00
CA LEU A 64 9.30 0.01 -4.03
C LEU A 64 9.10 0.75 -5.35
N ALA A 65 7.85 0.94 -5.79
CA ALA A 65 7.56 1.68 -7.01
C ALA A 65 8.08 3.13 -6.95
N LEU A 66 7.95 3.81 -5.80
CA LEU A 66 8.50 5.15 -5.60
C LEU A 66 10.03 5.16 -5.72
N VAL A 67 10.71 4.21 -5.09
CA VAL A 67 12.18 4.07 -5.19
C VAL A 67 12.61 3.80 -6.62
N LEU A 68 11.93 2.90 -7.33
CA LEU A 68 12.23 2.59 -8.73
C LEU A 68 12.02 3.79 -9.66
N VAL A 69 10.93 4.54 -9.48
CA VAL A 69 10.68 5.77 -10.24
C VAL A 69 11.77 6.79 -9.95
N ARG A 70 12.12 7.00 -8.68
CA ARG A 70 13.20 7.94 -8.32
C ARG A 70 14.53 7.52 -8.92
N ALA A 71 14.88 6.24 -8.89
CA ALA A 71 16.10 5.70 -9.48
C ALA A 71 16.11 5.84 -11.01
N ALA A 72 14.99 5.55 -11.67
CA ALA A 72 14.87 5.65 -13.12
C ALA A 72 14.86 7.09 -13.64
N THR A 73 14.34 8.03 -12.84
CA THR A 73 14.24 9.46 -13.20
C THR A 73 15.38 10.31 -12.65
N ASP A 74 16.26 9.76 -11.80
CA ASP A 74 17.40 10.52 -11.29
C ASP A 74 18.36 10.83 -12.44
N SER A 75 18.37 12.10 -12.86
CA SER A 75 19.27 12.58 -13.92
C SER A 75 20.75 12.58 -13.54
N GLY A 76 21.10 12.19 -12.31
CA GLY A 76 22.48 12.26 -11.83
C GLY A 76 22.98 13.69 -11.57
N ARG A 77 22.19 14.73 -11.86
CA ARG A 77 22.54 16.12 -11.59
C ARG A 77 22.33 16.44 -10.12
N ARG A 78 23.26 17.21 -9.56
CA ARG A 78 23.19 17.76 -8.20
C ARG A 78 23.43 19.26 -8.36
N THR A 79 22.63 20.06 -7.67
CA THR A 79 22.72 21.53 -7.71
C THR A 79 23.23 21.99 -6.36
N SER A 80 24.28 22.81 -6.34
CA SER A 80 24.75 23.36 -5.07
C SER A 80 23.72 24.35 -4.54
N ILE A 81 23.65 24.52 -3.22
CA ILE A 81 22.73 25.51 -2.65
C ILE A 81 23.11 26.93 -3.10
N ASP A 82 24.39 27.20 -3.35
CA ASP A 82 24.86 28.49 -3.85
C ASP A 82 24.36 28.76 -5.28
N ASP A 83 24.30 27.74 -6.15
CA ASP A 83 23.70 27.86 -7.49
C ASP A 83 22.20 28.15 -7.41
N VAL A 84 21.50 27.52 -6.45
CA VAL A 84 20.07 27.79 -6.22
C VAL A 84 19.88 29.22 -5.75
N LEU A 85 20.61 29.66 -4.71
CA LEU A 85 20.53 31.01 -4.18
C LEU A 85 20.81 32.05 -5.27
N SER A 86 21.86 31.83 -6.07
CA SER A 86 22.20 32.70 -7.18
C SER A 86 21.08 32.75 -8.23
N ALA A 87 20.38 31.65 -8.51
CA ALA A 87 19.25 31.64 -9.45
C ALA A 87 18.06 32.46 -8.95
N PHE A 88 17.91 32.61 -7.62
CA PHE A 88 16.92 33.48 -6.99
C PHE A 88 17.45 34.89 -6.69
N GLY A 89 18.67 35.23 -7.12
CA GLY A 89 19.26 36.55 -6.90
C GLY A 89 19.76 36.80 -5.48
N HIS A 90 19.96 35.74 -4.69
CA HIS A 90 20.44 35.81 -3.32
C HIS A 90 21.83 35.18 -3.17
N THR A 91 22.51 35.55 -2.09
CA THR A 91 23.67 34.83 -1.56
C THR A 91 23.38 34.41 -0.12
N ARG A 92 24.20 33.53 0.45
CA ARG A 92 24.03 33.13 1.86
C ARG A 92 24.13 34.34 2.79
N GLU A 93 25.06 35.25 2.50
CA GLU A 93 25.27 36.48 3.26
C GLU A 93 24.06 37.41 3.14
N SER A 94 23.47 37.54 1.95
CA SER A 94 22.27 38.34 1.74
C SER A 94 21.07 37.80 2.53
N LEU A 95 20.94 36.48 2.68
CA LEU A 95 19.88 35.88 3.47
C LEU A 95 20.15 35.96 4.98
N ALA A 96 21.40 35.76 5.40
CA ALA A 96 21.79 35.90 6.81
C ALA A 96 21.70 37.36 7.33
N ALA A 97 21.63 38.33 6.42
CA ALA A 97 21.40 39.74 6.74
C ALA A 97 19.91 40.11 6.83
N LEU A 98 18.99 39.19 6.50
CA LEU A 98 17.57 39.41 6.73
C LEU A 98 17.32 39.41 8.25
N PRO A 99 16.47 40.31 8.76
CA PRO A 99 16.03 40.23 10.13
C PRO A 99 15.31 38.89 10.34
N ASP A 100 15.57 38.23 11.47
CA ASP A 100 14.79 37.07 11.87
C ASP A 100 13.34 37.53 12.06
N ASP A 101 12.40 36.88 11.37
CA ASP A 101 10.97 37.06 11.63
C ASP A 101 10.67 36.40 12.99
N ASP A 102 10.86 37.15 14.07
CA ASP A 102 10.39 36.79 15.41
C ASP A 102 8.86 36.96 15.48
N GLU A 103 8.11 35.88 15.19
CA GLU A 103 6.70 35.67 15.62
C GLU A 103 6.53 34.37 16.43
#